data_AF-A0A6B2H4J1-F1
#
_entry.id   AF-A0A6B2H4J1-F1
#
_cell.length_a   1.000
_cell.length_b   1.000
_cell.length_c   1.000
_cell.angle_alpha   90.00
_cell.angle_beta   90.00
_cell.angle_gamma   90.00
#
_symmetry.space_group_name_H-M   'P 1'
#
loop_
_entity.id
_entity.type
_entity.pdbx_description
1 polymer ?
#
loop_
_entity_poly.entity_id
_entity_poly.type
_entity_poly.pdbx_seq_one_letter_code
_entity_poly.pdbx_strand_id
1 'polypeptide(L)'
;MEELHSLYYLLELAGTFAFAISGATAARKRNLDLFGICAIAFTVACGGGIIRDLCIGAIPPAGLTNWPYLVVAIVAAALTVGFYPIVQRLKRPVLFFDAVGLALFAVTGAEKTLSYGHNGEVAILLGITTAVGGGVIRDVLLTRVPVILEKEIYASAALMGAVIVVLGNYQQWLSDDWVAVIALVLCFTLRIFALRFHWNLPTPANTKTDSAKQDLR
;
A
#
# COMPACT_ATOMS: atom_id res chain seq x y z
N MET A 1 -13.74 -6.36 -22.80
CA MET A 1 -12.94 -5.14 -22.56
C MET A 1 -13.58 -4.22 -21.52
N GLU A 2 -14.91 -4.03 -21.50
CA GLU A 2 -15.60 -3.24 -20.45
C GLU A 2 -15.55 -3.88 -19.04
N GLU A 3 -15.63 -5.21 -18.94
CA GLU A 3 -15.57 -5.90 -17.64
C GLU A 3 -14.19 -5.81 -16.97
N LEU A 4 -13.09 -5.90 -17.75
CA LEU A 4 -11.72 -5.79 -17.23
C LEU A 4 -11.46 -4.42 -16.59
N HIS A 5 -11.90 -3.34 -17.25
CA HIS A 5 -11.84 -1.99 -16.69
C HIS A 5 -12.63 -1.89 -15.38
N SER A 6 -13.72 -2.64 -15.25
CA SER A 6 -14.59 -2.59 -14.08
C SER A 6 -13.94 -3.24 -12.85
N LEU A 7 -13.26 -4.39 -13.00
CA LEU A 7 -12.60 -5.05 -11.87
C LEU A 7 -11.44 -4.21 -11.32
N TYR A 8 -10.50 -3.80 -12.17
CA TYR A 8 -9.33 -3.02 -11.72
C TYR A 8 -9.74 -1.67 -11.11
N TYR A 9 -10.78 -1.03 -11.64
CA TYR A 9 -11.34 0.18 -11.05
C TYR A 9 -11.94 -0.08 -9.65
N LEU A 10 -12.68 -1.18 -9.45
CA LEU A 10 -13.19 -1.57 -8.14
C LEU A 10 -12.04 -1.87 -7.16
N LEU A 11 -10.97 -2.52 -7.61
CA LEU A 11 -9.77 -2.78 -6.80
C LEU A 11 -9.06 -1.46 -6.43
N GLU A 12 -8.97 -0.49 -7.34
CA GLU A 12 -8.42 0.84 -7.05
C GLU A 12 -9.25 1.58 -6.00
N LEU A 13 -10.59 1.56 -6.09
CA LEU A 13 -11.47 2.16 -5.09
C LEU A 13 -11.36 1.43 -3.73
N ALA A 14 -11.31 0.11 -3.73
CA ALA A 14 -11.12 -0.68 -2.51
C ALA A 14 -9.76 -0.39 -1.85
N GLY A 15 -8.69 -0.24 -2.65
CA GLY A 15 -7.36 0.10 -2.19
C GLY A 15 -7.31 1.51 -1.59
N THR A 16 -7.95 2.45 -2.28
CA THR A 16 -8.14 3.84 -1.82
C THR A 16 -8.85 3.86 -0.48
N PHE A 17 -9.95 3.12 -0.34
CA PHE A 17 -10.71 3.00 0.91
C PHE A 17 -9.85 2.44 2.05
N ALA A 18 -9.13 1.33 1.80
CA ALA A 18 -8.28 0.70 2.79
C ALA A 18 -7.13 1.62 3.25
N PHE A 19 -6.41 2.25 2.32
CA PHE A 19 -5.35 3.19 2.66
C PHE A 19 -5.87 4.44 3.36
N ALA A 20 -7.05 4.95 2.98
CA ALA A 20 -7.68 6.06 3.67
C ALA A 20 -8.01 5.71 5.13
N ILE A 21 -8.51 4.51 5.43
CA ILE A 21 -8.71 4.05 6.83
C ILE A 21 -7.36 3.98 7.56
N SER A 22 -6.32 3.45 6.90
CA SER A 22 -4.99 3.36 7.48
C SER A 22 -4.42 4.74 7.85
N GLY A 23 -4.49 5.70 6.91
CA GLY A 23 -4.07 7.08 7.09
C GLY A 23 -4.89 7.80 8.16
N ALA A 24 -6.22 7.73 8.08
CA ALA A 24 -7.13 8.34 9.04
C ALA A 24 -6.91 7.81 10.47
N THR A 25 -6.69 6.49 10.61
CA THR A 25 -6.43 5.87 11.91
C THR A 25 -5.09 6.35 12.48
N ALA A 26 -4.06 6.46 11.63
CA ALA A 26 -2.74 6.95 12.04
C ALA A 26 -2.77 8.45 12.42
N ALA A 27 -3.45 9.28 11.63
CA ALA A 27 -3.68 10.70 11.88
C ALA A 27 -4.45 10.91 13.19
N ARG A 28 -5.53 10.16 13.41
CA ARG A 28 -6.30 10.23 14.65
C ARG A 28 -5.47 9.83 15.87
N LYS A 29 -4.62 8.81 15.77
CA LYS A 29 -3.68 8.43 16.85
C LYS A 29 -2.67 9.53 17.18
N ARG A 30 -2.45 10.47 16.28
CA ARG A 30 -1.62 11.66 16.48
C ARG A 30 -2.43 12.89 16.93
N ASN A 31 -3.71 12.72 17.28
CA ASN A 31 -4.63 13.77 17.71
C ASN A 31 -4.71 14.95 16.72
N LEU A 32 -4.61 14.67 15.42
CA LEU A 32 -4.89 15.68 14.39
C LEU A 32 -6.39 16.05 14.39
N ASP A 33 -6.69 17.26 13.94
CA ASP A 33 -8.06 17.74 13.77
C ASP A 33 -8.76 17.04 12.58
N LEU A 34 -10.06 17.29 12.41
CA LEU A 34 -10.84 16.61 11.37
C LEU A 34 -10.30 16.89 9.97
N PHE A 35 -9.87 18.13 9.72
CA PHE A 35 -9.27 18.52 8.45
C PHE A 35 -7.95 17.76 8.22
N GLY A 36 -7.06 17.72 9.20
CA GLY A 36 -5.81 16.97 9.15
C GLY A 36 -6.03 15.46 8.95
N ILE A 37 -7.05 14.87 9.58
CA ILE A 37 -7.42 13.46 9.37
C ILE A 37 -7.83 13.23 7.91
N CYS A 38 -8.72 14.07 7.36
CA CYS A 38 -9.15 13.95 5.97
C CYS A 38 -7.98 14.17 4.98
N ALA A 39 -7.13 15.16 5.25
CA ALA A 39 -5.96 15.45 4.42
C ALA A 39 -5.00 14.25 4.39
N ILE A 40 -4.61 13.72 5.56
CA ILE A 40 -3.74 12.54 5.62
C ILE A 40 -4.43 11.34 4.97
N ALA A 41 -5.72 11.11 5.20
CA ALA A 41 -6.44 9.99 4.58
C ALA A 41 -6.38 10.05 3.05
N PHE A 42 -6.65 11.22 2.46
CA PHE A 42 -6.60 11.42 1.02
C PHE A 42 -5.17 11.27 0.47
N THR A 43 -4.18 11.93 1.09
CA THR A 43 -2.78 11.85 0.63
C THR A 43 -2.26 10.41 0.69
N VAL A 44 -2.62 9.65 1.72
CA VAL A 44 -2.22 8.24 1.86
C VAL A 44 -2.94 7.35 0.84
N ALA A 45 -4.23 7.59 0.60
CA ALA A 45 -5.02 6.81 -0.35
C ALA A 45 -4.63 7.04 -1.81
N CYS A 46 -4.38 8.29 -2.21
CA CYS A 46 -4.12 8.64 -3.60
C CYS A 46 -2.63 8.81 -3.91
N GLY A 47 -1.77 9.03 -2.92
CA GLY A 47 -0.38 9.45 -3.13
C GLY A 47 0.45 8.46 -3.95
N GLY A 48 0.32 7.15 -3.67
CA GLY A 48 1.01 6.11 -4.45
C GLY A 48 0.57 6.10 -5.92
N GLY A 49 -0.74 6.16 -6.16
CA GLY A 49 -1.32 6.23 -7.51
C GLY A 49 -0.95 7.51 -8.26
N ILE A 50 -0.87 8.66 -7.57
CA ILE A 50 -0.42 9.92 -8.17
C ILE A 50 1.04 9.81 -8.62
N ILE A 51 1.92 9.27 -7.78
CA ILE A 51 3.34 9.06 -8.15
C ILE A 51 3.43 8.16 -9.38
N ARG A 52 2.71 7.01 -9.38
CA ARG A 52 2.64 6.11 -10.53
C ARG A 52 2.18 6.84 -11.80
N ASP A 53 1.06 7.54 -11.71
CA ASP A 53 0.44 8.21 -12.86
C ASP A 53 1.36 9.27 -13.46
N LEU A 54 2.10 10.00 -12.61
CA LEU A 54 3.15 10.93 -13.07
C LEU A 54 4.30 10.21 -13.77
N CYS A 55 4.74 9.05 -13.27
CA CYS A 55 5.84 8.28 -13.87
C CYS A 55 5.49 7.69 -15.24
N ILE A 56 4.25 7.24 -15.45
CA ILE A 56 3.79 6.65 -16.73
C ILE A 56 3.22 7.69 -17.71
N GLY A 57 3.21 8.98 -17.33
CA GLY A 57 2.65 10.04 -18.17
C GLY A 57 1.10 10.08 -18.23
N ALA A 58 0.42 9.46 -17.27
CA ALA A 58 -1.04 9.52 -17.12
C ALA A 58 -1.46 10.87 -16.48
N ILE A 59 -1.32 11.95 -17.24
CA ILE A 59 -1.56 13.32 -16.76
C ILE A 59 -2.89 13.85 -17.32
N PRO A 60 -3.79 14.40 -16.48
CA PRO A 60 -3.64 14.58 -15.03
C PRO A 60 -3.94 13.28 -14.24
N PRO A 61 -3.27 13.06 -13.08
CA PRO A 61 -3.42 11.83 -12.30
C PRO A 61 -4.86 11.51 -11.89
N ALA A 62 -5.24 10.23 -11.95
CA ALA A 62 -6.61 9.78 -11.73
C ALA A 62 -7.16 10.16 -10.33
N GLY A 63 -6.30 10.10 -9.30
CA GLY A 63 -6.67 10.46 -7.93
C GLY A 63 -7.01 11.94 -7.72
N LEU A 64 -6.68 12.81 -8.70
CA LEU A 64 -6.98 14.25 -8.67
C LEU A 64 -8.13 14.63 -9.59
N THR A 65 -8.35 13.88 -10.68
CA THR A 65 -9.35 14.19 -11.70
C THR A 65 -10.70 13.52 -11.41
N ASN A 66 -10.69 12.34 -10.78
CA ASN A 66 -11.88 11.54 -10.57
C ASN A 66 -12.43 11.75 -9.16
N TRP A 67 -13.59 12.40 -9.07
CA TRP A 67 -14.28 12.67 -7.81
C TRP A 67 -14.54 11.44 -6.91
N PRO A 68 -14.74 10.20 -7.42
CA PRO A 68 -14.98 9.04 -6.56
C PRO A 68 -13.83 8.75 -5.60
N TYR A 69 -12.57 9.00 -5.99
CA TYR A 69 -11.41 8.79 -5.12
C TYR A 69 -11.45 9.71 -3.89
N LEU A 70 -11.79 10.97 -4.10
CA LEU A 70 -11.96 11.94 -3.02
C LEU A 70 -13.10 11.53 -2.09
N VAL A 71 -14.25 11.13 -2.64
CA VAL A 71 -15.40 10.72 -1.83
C VAL A 71 -15.11 9.45 -1.03
N VAL A 72 -14.46 8.47 -1.64
CA VAL A 72 -14.04 7.24 -0.94
C VAL A 72 -13.09 7.57 0.21
N ALA A 73 -12.11 8.46 0.00
CA ALA A 73 -11.19 8.86 1.05
C ALA A 73 -11.89 9.59 2.21
N ILE A 74 -12.81 10.51 1.91
CA ILE A 74 -13.59 11.24 2.92
C ILE A 74 -14.52 10.30 3.69
N VAL A 75 -15.23 9.40 3.00
CA VAL A 75 -16.11 8.41 3.63
C VAL A 75 -15.30 7.49 4.55
N ALA A 76 -14.15 6.99 4.09
CA ALA A 76 -13.25 6.18 4.92
C ALA A 76 -12.75 6.94 6.16
N ALA A 77 -12.39 8.23 6.01
CA ALA A 77 -12.00 9.07 7.13
C ALA A 77 -13.14 9.29 8.12
N ALA A 78 -14.34 9.61 7.63
CA ALA A 78 -15.54 9.80 8.44
C ALA A 78 -15.92 8.52 9.19
N LEU A 79 -15.89 7.35 8.54
CA LEU A 79 -16.13 6.06 9.18
C LEU A 79 -15.06 5.75 10.24
N THR A 80 -13.80 6.03 9.95
CA THR A 80 -12.71 5.86 10.92
C THR A 80 -12.91 6.77 12.13
N VAL A 81 -13.45 7.97 11.94
CA VAL A 81 -13.74 8.90 13.04
C VAL A 81 -14.99 8.49 13.82
N GLY A 82 -16.09 8.15 13.16
CA GLY A 82 -17.34 7.75 13.81
C GLY A 82 -17.22 6.42 14.57
N PHE A 83 -16.50 5.45 14.00
CA PHE A 83 -16.38 4.08 14.52
C PHE A 83 -15.01 3.75 15.10
N TYR A 84 -14.24 4.77 15.53
CA TYR A 84 -12.91 4.56 16.09
C TYR A 84 -12.83 3.54 17.22
N PRO A 85 -13.79 3.45 18.17
CA PRO A 85 -13.78 2.43 19.20
C PRO A 85 -13.80 0.99 18.66
N ILE A 86 -14.39 0.78 17.47
CA ILE A 86 -14.42 -0.51 16.79
C ILE A 86 -13.10 -0.73 16.05
N VAL A 87 -12.62 0.27 15.31
CA VAL A 87 -11.35 0.21 14.56
C VAL A 87 -10.17 -0.09 15.49
N GLN A 88 -10.15 0.50 16.69
CA GLN A 88 -9.07 0.28 17.66
C GLN A 88 -9.11 -1.08 18.37
N ARG A 89 -10.18 -1.90 18.21
CA ARG A 89 -10.20 -3.28 18.75
C ARG A 89 -9.25 -4.20 18.00
N LEU A 90 -8.92 -3.88 16.76
CA LEU A 90 -7.84 -4.56 16.03
C LEU A 90 -6.51 -4.28 16.74
N LYS A 91 -5.65 -5.30 16.89
CA LYS A 91 -4.33 -5.13 17.54
C LYS A 91 -3.46 -4.08 16.83
N ARG A 92 -3.49 -4.05 15.49
CA ARG A 92 -2.67 -3.18 14.62
C ARG A 92 -3.47 -2.68 13.41
N PRO A 93 -4.49 -1.82 13.61
CA PRO A 93 -5.44 -1.45 12.55
C PRO A 93 -4.74 -0.76 11.37
N VAL A 94 -3.83 0.18 11.65
CA VAL A 94 -3.06 0.88 10.62
C VAL A 94 -2.34 -0.10 9.70
N LEU A 95 -1.59 -1.05 10.25
CA LEU A 95 -0.82 -2.04 9.49
C LEU A 95 -1.70 -3.08 8.78
N PHE A 96 -2.88 -3.39 9.33
CA PHE A 96 -3.83 -4.30 8.70
C PHE A 96 -4.45 -3.69 7.45
N PHE A 97 -5.02 -2.47 7.55
CA PHE A 97 -5.59 -1.78 6.40
C PHE A 97 -4.53 -1.38 5.37
N ASP A 98 -3.32 -1.06 5.84
CA ASP A 98 -2.14 -0.88 4.99
C ASP A 98 -1.77 -2.15 4.21
N ALA A 99 -1.84 -3.33 4.82
CA ALA A 99 -1.62 -4.60 4.12
C ALA A 99 -2.67 -4.88 3.03
N VAL A 100 -3.94 -4.54 3.28
CA VAL A 100 -5.02 -4.65 2.29
C VAL A 100 -4.76 -3.71 1.11
N GLY A 101 -4.50 -2.43 1.40
CA GLY A 101 -4.20 -1.43 0.38
C GLY A 101 -2.95 -1.78 -0.42
N LEU A 102 -1.88 -2.23 0.24
CA LEU A 102 -0.63 -2.69 -0.37
C LEU A 102 -0.89 -3.78 -1.42
N ALA A 103 -1.68 -4.80 -1.08
CA ALA A 103 -1.97 -5.90 -2.00
C ALA A 103 -2.78 -5.43 -3.22
N LEU A 104 -3.78 -4.59 -3.00
CA LEU A 104 -4.61 -4.02 -4.07
C LEU A 104 -3.78 -3.16 -5.03
N PHE A 105 -2.99 -2.23 -4.49
CA PHE A 105 -2.19 -1.30 -5.29
C PHE A 105 -0.94 -1.92 -5.90
N ALA A 106 -0.41 -3.02 -5.36
CA ALA A 106 0.64 -3.77 -6.04
C ALA A 106 0.13 -4.34 -7.37
N VAL A 107 -1.09 -4.88 -7.35
CA VAL A 107 -1.74 -5.48 -8.52
C VAL A 107 -2.20 -4.42 -9.51
N THR A 108 -3.00 -3.44 -9.06
CA THR A 108 -3.52 -2.39 -9.96
C THR A 108 -2.42 -1.43 -10.44
N GLY A 109 -1.37 -1.23 -9.64
CA GLY A 109 -0.21 -0.44 -10.04
C GLY A 109 0.59 -1.09 -11.16
N ALA A 110 0.84 -2.40 -11.05
CA ALA A 110 1.54 -3.16 -12.08
C ALA A 110 0.71 -3.25 -13.36
N GLU A 111 -0.59 -3.59 -13.26
CA GLU A 111 -1.46 -3.71 -14.43
C GLU A 111 -1.60 -2.37 -15.16
N LYS A 112 -1.87 -1.26 -14.45
CA LYS A 112 -2.00 0.05 -15.10
C LYS A 112 -0.72 0.48 -15.82
N THR A 113 0.43 0.09 -15.29
CA THR A 113 1.72 0.39 -15.92
C THR A 113 1.89 -0.40 -17.22
N LEU A 114 1.51 -1.69 -17.23
CA LEU A 114 1.51 -2.52 -18.45
C LEU A 114 0.51 -2.01 -19.48
N SER A 115 -0.70 -1.60 -19.05
CA SER A 115 -1.72 -1.10 -19.97
C SER A 115 -1.37 0.26 -20.59
N TYR A 116 -0.46 1.01 -19.96
CA TYR A 116 0.18 2.20 -20.56
C TYR A 116 1.35 1.87 -21.51
N GLY A 117 1.60 0.59 -21.80
CA GLY A 117 2.59 0.14 -22.79
C GLY A 117 4.03 0.09 -22.29
N HIS A 118 4.25 0.15 -20.96
CA HIS A 118 5.57 -0.01 -20.38
C HIS A 118 5.96 -1.50 -20.23
N ASN A 119 7.27 -1.75 -20.11
CA ASN A 119 7.83 -3.09 -19.92
C ASN A 119 7.62 -3.64 -18.49
N GLY A 120 7.78 -4.96 -18.35
CA GLY A 120 7.56 -5.68 -17.10
C GLY A 120 8.40 -5.17 -15.91
N GLU A 121 9.63 -4.74 -16.16
CA GLU A 121 10.51 -4.20 -15.12
C GLU A 121 9.95 -2.90 -14.53
N VAL A 122 9.46 -1.99 -15.38
CA VAL A 122 8.84 -0.74 -14.94
C VAL A 122 7.51 -1.03 -14.26
N ALA A 123 6.73 -2.00 -14.74
CA ALA A 123 5.49 -2.44 -14.09
C ALA A 123 5.72 -3.01 -12.68
N ILE A 124 6.80 -3.78 -12.47
CA ILE A 124 7.17 -4.27 -11.14
C ILE A 124 7.51 -3.09 -10.22
N LEU A 125 8.39 -2.19 -10.67
CA LEU A 125 8.83 -1.05 -9.87
C LEU A 125 7.69 -0.11 -9.51
N LEU A 126 6.82 0.20 -10.47
CA LEU A 126 5.67 1.08 -10.24
C LEU A 126 4.55 0.38 -9.49
N GLY A 127 4.35 -0.92 -9.65
CA GLY A 127 3.48 -1.73 -8.79
C GLY A 127 3.90 -1.62 -7.32
N ILE A 128 5.18 -1.84 -7.02
CA ILE A 128 5.73 -1.66 -5.66
C ILE A 128 5.56 -0.22 -5.20
N THR A 129 5.93 0.76 -6.03
CA THR A 129 5.86 2.20 -5.68
C THR A 129 4.44 2.64 -5.35
N THR A 130 3.45 2.20 -6.14
CA THR A 130 2.03 2.47 -5.90
C THR A 130 1.60 1.88 -4.56
N ALA A 131 2.00 0.62 -4.31
CA ALA A 131 1.63 -0.13 -3.12
C ALA A 131 2.23 0.49 -1.84
N VAL A 132 3.50 0.86 -1.86
CA VAL A 132 4.20 1.34 -0.65
C VAL A 132 4.08 2.85 -0.47
N GLY A 133 3.89 3.60 -1.56
CA GLY A 133 3.97 5.07 -1.59
C GLY A 133 3.02 5.74 -0.61
N GLY A 134 1.77 5.27 -0.52
CA GLY A 134 0.81 5.78 0.45
C GLY A 134 1.29 5.63 1.90
N GLY A 135 1.78 4.44 2.26
CA GLY A 135 2.34 4.16 3.59
C GLY A 135 3.60 4.96 3.90
N VAL A 136 4.48 5.16 2.90
CA VAL A 136 5.67 6.02 3.05
C VAL A 136 5.27 7.46 3.33
N ILE A 137 4.35 8.03 2.53
CA ILE A 137 3.88 9.40 2.73
C ILE A 137 3.22 9.55 4.10
N ARG A 138 2.39 8.58 4.51
CA ARG A 138 1.79 8.53 5.87
C ARG A 138 2.86 8.67 6.94
N ASP A 139 3.89 7.83 6.87
CA ASP A 139 4.86 7.71 7.93
C ASP A 139 5.76 8.96 7.99
N VAL A 140 6.17 9.49 6.84
CA VAL A 140 6.94 10.75 6.76
C VAL A 140 6.14 11.93 7.31
N LEU A 141 4.88 12.12 6.88
CA LEU A 141 4.04 13.23 7.34
C LEU A 141 3.71 13.15 8.83
N LEU A 142 3.67 11.95 9.40
CA LEU A 142 3.43 11.73 10.84
C LEU A 142 4.73 11.57 11.66
N THR A 143 5.87 11.97 11.08
CA THR A 143 7.20 11.96 11.70
C THR A 143 7.56 10.58 12.27
N ARG A 144 7.45 9.55 11.44
CA ARG A 144 7.86 8.16 11.74
C ARG A 144 8.79 7.65 10.65
N VAL A 145 9.65 6.71 11.02
CA VAL A 145 10.41 5.95 10.03
C VAL A 145 9.41 5.11 9.22
N PRO A 146 9.43 5.19 7.87
CA PRO A 146 8.54 4.41 7.03
C PRO A 146 8.65 2.90 7.27
N VAL A 147 7.50 2.21 7.32
CA VAL A 147 7.43 0.75 7.57
C VAL A 147 8.28 -0.04 6.57
N ILE A 148 8.41 0.45 5.33
CA ILE A 148 9.26 -0.17 4.30
C ILE A 148 10.74 -0.26 4.71
N LEU A 149 11.23 0.66 5.55
CA LEU A 149 12.62 0.69 6.02
C LEU A 149 12.83 -0.13 7.31
N GLU A 150 11.76 -0.44 8.04
CA GLU A 150 11.82 -1.21 9.29
C GLU A 150 11.42 -2.68 9.15
N LYS A 151 10.66 -3.01 8.10
CA LYS A 151 10.03 -4.33 7.91
C LYS A 151 10.26 -4.84 6.51
N GLU A 152 11.08 -5.87 6.39
CA GLU A 152 11.52 -6.31 5.06
C GLU A 152 10.46 -7.13 4.31
N ILE A 153 9.47 -7.73 4.99
CA ILE A 153 8.29 -8.36 4.35
C ILE A 153 7.14 -7.36 4.16
N TYR A 154 7.49 -6.19 3.60
CA TYR A 154 6.54 -5.17 3.15
C TYR A 154 6.69 -4.97 1.64
N ALA A 155 7.84 -4.44 1.21
CA ALA A 155 8.15 -4.27 -0.21
C ALA A 155 8.24 -5.62 -0.95
N SER A 156 8.75 -6.66 -0.31
CA SER A 156 8.82 -7.99 -0.93
C SER A 156 7.45 -8.63 -1.17
N ALA A 157 6.44 -8.33 -0.33
CA ALA A 157 5.07 -8.76 -0.59
C ALA A 157 4.48 -8.05 -1.82
N ALA A 158 4.66 -6.73 -1.90
CA ALA A 158 4.25 -5.96 -3.08
C ALA A 158 4.98 -6.42 -4.35
N LEU A 159 6.28 -6.71 -4.24
CA LEU A 159 7.10 -7.25 -5.33
C LEU A 159 6.50 -8.56 -5.86
N MET A 160 6.16 -9.50 -4.97
CA MET A 160 5.54 -10.76 -5.38
C MET A 160 4.22 -10.53 -6.11
N GLY A 161 3.35 -9.65 -5.61
CA GLY A 161 2.09 -9.32 -6.28
C GLY A 161 2.31 -8.75 -7.69
N ALA A 162 3.22 -7.78 -7.82
CA ALA A 162 3.53 -7.16 -9.10
C ALA A 162 4.19 -8.15 -10.10
N VAL A 163 5.08 -9.03 -9.62
CA VAL A 163 5.71 -10.07 -10.45
C VAL A 163 4.67 -11.05 -10.98
N ILE A 164 3.70 -11.47 -10.16
CA ILE A 164 2.64 -12.38 -10.61
C ILE A 164 1.81 -11.73 -11.73
N VAL A 165 1.47 -10.44 -11.59
CA VAL A 165 0.75 -9.70 -12.65
C VAL A 165 1.55 -9.66 -13.95
N VAL A 166 2.84 -9.31 -13.86
CA VAL A 166 3.72 -9.25 -15.04
C VAL A 166 3.88 -10.63 -15.70
N LEU A 167 4.11 -11.69 -14.92
CA LEU A 167 4.24 -13.05 -15.45
C LEU A 167 2.93 -13.54 -16.08
N GLY A 168 1.79 -13.24 -15.46
CA GLY A 168 0.48 -13.58 -16.02
C GLY A 168 0.24 -12.90 -17.37
N ASN A 169 0.63 -11.63 -17.49
CA ASN A 169 0.52 -10.88 -18.74
C ASN A 169 1.42 -11.45 -19.85
N TYR A 170 2.65 -11.87 -19.54
CA TYR A 170 3.55 -12.46 -20.56
C TYR A 170 3.12 -13.85 -21.00
N GLN A 171 2.70 -14.69 -20.05
CA GLN A 171 2.48 -16.10 -20.31
C GLN A 171 1.07 -16.41 -20.84
N GLN A 172 0.10 -15.51 -20.61
CA GLN A 172 -1.29 -15.66 -21.05
C GLN A 172 -1.93 -17.00 -20.61
N TRP A 173 -1.48 -17.57 -19.49
CA TRP A 173 -1.95 -18.87 -18.99
C TRP A 173 -3.37 -18.82 -18.39
N LEU A 174 -3.78 -17.64 -17.92
CA LEU A 174 -5.03 -17.39 -17.21
C LEU A 174 -5.60 -16.06 -17.70
N SER A 175 -6.90 -15.82 -17.50
CA SER A 175 -7.46 -14.49 -17.73
C SER A 175 -6.90 -13.49 -16.73
N ASP A 176 -6.80 -12.22 -17.13
CA ASP A 176 -6.20 -11.17 -16.29
C ASP A 176 -6.91 -11.02 -14.94
N ASP A 177 -8.22 -11.27 -14.88
CA ASP A 177 -8.99 -11.25 -13.63
C ASP A 177 -8.52 -12.32 -12.63
N TRP A 178 -8.26 -13.54 -13.11
CA TRP A 178 -7.75 -14.61 -12.26
C TRP A 178 -6.32 -14.32 -11.82
N VAL A 179 -5.48 -13.77 -12.70
CA VAL A 179 -4.13 -13.33 -12.35
C VAL A 179 -4.18 -12.27 -11.25
N ALA A 180 -5.06 -11.27 -11.36
CA ALA A 180 -5.25 -10.23 -10.36
C ALA A 180 -5.67 -10.80 -9.00
N VAL A 181 -6.66 -11.71 -8.98
CA VAL A 181 -7.14 -12.34 -7.75
C VAL A 181 -6.03 -13.17 -7.08
N ILE A 182 -5.29 -13.96 -7.86
CA ILE A 182 -4.19 -14.79 -7.34
C ILE A 182 -3.06 -13.89 -6.79
N ALA A 183 -2.66 -12.87 -7.54
CA ALA A 183 -1.63 -11.92 -7.13
C ALA A 183 -2.01 -11.19 -5.84
N LEU A 184 -3.27 -10.75 -5.74
CA LEU A 184 -3.81 -10.07 -4.56
C LEU A 184 -3.80 -11.00 -3.35
N VAL A 185 -4.33 -12.22 -3.48
CA VAL A 185 -4.40 -13.18 -2.37
C VAL A 185 -2.99 -13.55 -1.90
N LEU A 186 -2.06 -13.83 -2.81
CA LEU A 186 -0.68 -14.18 -2.44
C LEU A 186 0.06 -13.01 -1.79
N CYS A 187 -0.06 -11.80 -2.34
CA CYS A 187 0.53 -10.60 -1.73
C CYS A 187 -0.04 -10.34 -0.33
N PHE A 188 -1.37 -10.35 -0.20
CA PHE A 188 -2.06 -10.09 1.06
C PHE A 188 -1.75 -11.15 2.12
N THR A 189 -1.81 -12.44 1.75
CA THR A 189 -1.51 -13.54 2.67
C THR A 189 -0.07 -13.42 3.17
N LEU A 190 0.92 -13.30 2.29
CA LEU A 190 2.31 -13.14 2.72
C LEU A 190 2.47 -11.98 3.70
N ARG A 191 1.84 -10.83 3.41
CA ARG A 191 1.91 -9.68 4.30
C ARG A 191 1.26 -9.93 5.66
N ILE A 192 0.09 -10.56 5.70
CA ILE A 192 -0.60 -10.90 6.96
C ILE A 192 0.17 -11.95 7.76
N PHE A 193 0.71 -12.98 7.11
CA PHE A 193 1.56 -13.98 7.75
C PHE A 193 2.80 -13.32 8.35
N ALA A 194 3.48 -12.44 7.61
CA ALA A 194 4.62 -11.70 8.13
C ALA A 194 4.26 -10.81 9.34
N LEU A 195 3.10 -10.15 9.31
CA LEU A 195 2.63 -9.34 10.44
C LEU A 195 2.29 -10.19 11.67
N ARG A 196 1.72 -11.39 11.48
CA ARG A 196 1.31 -12.32 12.55
C ARG A 196 2.49 -13.06 13.18
N PHE A 197 3.45 -13.50 12.37
CA PHE A 197 4.62 -14.27 12.80
C PHE A 197 5.88 -13.41 13.00
N HIS A 198 5.76 -12.10 12.85
CA HIS A 198 6.86 -11.14 13.04
C HIS A 198 8.09 -11.44 12.17
N TRP A 199 7.87 -11.92 10.94
CA TRP A 199 8.94 -12.19 10.00
C TRP A 199 9.66 -10.89 9.61
N ASN A 200 10.98 -10.87 9.83
CA ASN A 200 11.90 -9.85 9.34
C ASN A 200 13.02 -10.61 8.57
N LEU A 201 13.52 -10.04 7.48
CA LEU A 201 14.79 -10.45 6.89
C LEU A 201 15.97 -10.11 7.85
N PRO A 202 17.19 -10.62 7.58
CA PRO A 202 18.33 -10.42 8.46
C PRO A 202 18.80 -8.96 8.41
N THR A 203 18.79 -8.29 9.56
CA THR A 203 19.46 -7.00 9.72
C THR A 203 20.97 -7.20 9.83
N PRO A 204 21.80 -6.30 9.26
CA PRO A 204 23.23 -6.31 9.51
C PRO A 204 23.46 -6.25 11.02
N ALA A 205 24.10 -7.28 11.60
CA ALA A 205 24.38 -7.32 13.02
C ALA A 205 25.18 -6.07 13.40
N ASN A 206 24.66 -5.28 14.34
CA ASN A 206 25.39 -4.12 14.84
C ASN A 206 26.48 -4.63 15.79
N THR A 207 27.67 -4.90 15.26
CA THR A 207 28.84 -5.41 16.00
C THR A 207 29.47 -4.35 16.92
N LYS A 208 28.68 -3.69 17.77
CA LYS A 208 29.16 -2.68 18.73
C LYS A 208 28.33 -2.63 20.01
N THR A 209 28.30 -3.70 20.81
CA THR A 209 27.90 -3.57 22.24
C THR A 209 28.53 -4.59 23.21
N ASP A 210 29.61 -5.28 22.85
CA ASP A 210 30.29 -6.19 23.82
C ASP A 210 31.64 -5.69 24.36
N SER A 211 32.22 -4.62 23.83
CA SER A 211 33.53 -4.13 24.33
C SER A 211 33.46 -3.14 25.49
N ALA A 212 32.29 -2.65 25.90
CA ALA A 212 32.18 -1.64 26.96
C ALA A 212 31.88 -2.21 28.37
N LYS A 213 31.71 -3.54 28.50
CA LYS A 213 31.48 -4.20 29.81
C LYS A 213 32.70 -4.97 30.33
N GLN A 214 33.82 -4.98 29.60
CA GLN A 214 35.03 -5.70 30.00
C GLN A 214 36.07 -4.83 30.74
N ASP A 215 35.93 -3.50 30.72
CA ASP A 215 36.85 -2.56 31.39
C ASP A 215 36.44 -2.19 32.83
N LEU A 216 35.48 -2.91 33.43
CA LEU A 216 35.04 -2.71 34.83
C LEU A 216 35.21 -3.96 35.69
N ARG A 217 36.22 -4.80 35.40
CA ARG A 217 36.62 -5.92 36.26
C ARG A 217 38.10 -5.87 36.59
#